data_AF-A0AAW8ZYJ3-F1
#
_entry.id   AF-A0AAW8ZYJ3-F1
#
_cell.length_a   1.000
_cell.length_b   1.000
_cell.length_c   1.000
_cell.angle_alpha   90.00
_cell.angle_beta   90.00
_cell.angle_gamma   90.00
#
_symmetry.space_group_name_H-M   'P 1'
#
loop_
_entity.id
_entity.type
_entity.pdbx_description
1 polymer ?
#
loop_
_entity_poly.entity_id
_entity_poly.type
_entity_poly.pdbx_seq_one_letter_code
_entity_poly.pdbx_strand_id
1 'polypeptide(L)'
;MLRDHGHEVPLEQIPLALDDFTERLNEHFFVYYSTWLAELLNDLRWGLQEYLRPIFKESYKSAPDISDLAYRYDYPISIDAAIPQSWFWRLMNNVRTGPYF
;
A
#
# COMPACT_ATOMS: atom_id res chain seq x y z
N MET A 1 -2.40 -20.58 35.43
CA MET A 1 -1.62 -19.36 35.80
C MET A 1 -0.15 -19.74 35.92
N LEU A 2 0.83 -18.81 35.83
CA LEU A 2 2.28 -19.10 35.82
C LEU A 2 2.76 -20.12 36.90
N ARG A 3 2.07 -20.16 38.04
CA ARG A 3 2.27 -21.14 39.12
C ARG A 3 2.04 -22.60 38.70
N ASP A 4 1.08 -22.84 37.81
CA ASP A 4 0.75 -24.18 37.28
C ASP A 4 1.83 -24.73 36.33
N HIS A 5 2.80 -23.88 35.94
CA HIS A 5 3.97 -24.23 35.14
C HIS A 5 5.30 -24.06 35.90
N GLY A 6 5.26 -24.01 37.24
CA GLY A 6 6.47 -24.00 38.07
C GLY A 6 7.17 -22.65 38.20
N HIS A 7 6.53 -21.57 37.75
CA HIS A 7 7.06 -20.21 37.91
C HIS A 7 6.38 -19.52 39.09
N GLU A 8 7.05 -19.48 40.25
CA GLU A 8 6.66 -18.61 41.37
C GLU A 8 7.24 -17.21 41.17
N VAL A 9 6.39 -16.28 40.74
CA VAL A 9 6.73 -14.86 40.63
C VAL A 9 6.17 -14.14 41.86
N PRO A 10 7.02 -13.49 42.68
CA PRO A 10 6.55 -12.67 43.80
C PRO A 10 5.61 -11.57 43.32
N LEU A 11 4.52 -11.32 44.05
CA LEU A 11 3.52 -10.31 43.67
C LEU A 11 4.14 -8.91 43.48
N GLU A 12 5.21 -8.64 44.22
CA GLU A 12 6.00 -7.41 44.20
C GLU A 12 6.71 -7.16 42.86
N GLN A 13 6.98 -8.22 42.09
CA GLN A 13 7.64 -8.14 40.77
C GLN A 13 6.64 -7.95 39.63
N ILE A 14 5.35 -8.16 39.87
CA ILE A 14 4.30 -8.04 38.83
C ILE A 14 4.21 -6.61 38.27
N PRO A 15 4.25 -5.53 39.08
CA PRO A 15 4.22 -4.16 38.56
C PRO A 15 5.44 -3.82 37.69
N LEU A 16 6.64 -4.25 38.10
CA LEU A 16 7.88 -4.07 37.34
C LEU A 16 7.83 -4.76 35.97
N ALA A 17 7.29 -5.99 35.93
CA ALA A 17 7.11 -6.70 34.67
C ALA A 17 6.06 -6.03 33.76
N LEU A 18 5.07 -5.33 34.33
CA LEU A 18 4.01 -4.67 33.56
C LEU A 18 4.54 -3.46 32.78
N ASP A 19 5.42 -2.66 33.38
CA ASP A 19 6.07 -1.53 32.73
C ASP A 19 6.98 -2.01 31.58
N ASP A 20 7.83 -3.01 31.83
CA ASP A 20 8.67 -3.65 30.80
C ASP A 20 7.83 -4.26 29.67
N PHE A 21 6.68 -4.87 30.00
CA PHE A 21 5.75 -5.40 28.99
C PHE A 21 5.14 -4.28 28.16
N THR A 22 4.75 -3.18 28.81
CA THR A 22 4.11 -2.02 28.16
C THR A 22 5.11 -1.32 27.23
N GLU A 23 6.36 -1.16 27.66
CA GLU A 23 7.44 -0.60 26.87
C GLU A 23 7.76 -1.50 25.65
N ARG A 24 7.94 -2.81 25.85
CA ARG A 24 8.20 -3.75 24.73
C ARG A 24 7.03 -3.90 23.76
N LEU A 25 5.79 -3.88 24.25
CA LEU A 25 4.61 -3.92 23.39
C LEU A 25 4.43 -2.60 22.62
N ASN A 26 4.72 -1.45 23.21
CA ASN A 26 4.60 -0.18 22.51
C ASN A 26 5.76 0.08 21.55
N GLU A 27 7.01 -0.11 21.98
CA GLU A 27 8.19 0.25 21.18
C GLU A 27 8.47 -0.74 20.05
N HIS A 28 8.32 -2.04 20.30
CA HIS A 28 8.77 -3.05 19.34
C HIS A 28 7.62 -3.70 18.59
N PHE A 29 6.49 -3.98 19.25
CA PHE A 29 5.40 -4.70 18.60
C PHE A 29 4.69 -3.80 17.58
N PHE A 30 4.20 -2.62 17.99
CA PHE A 30 3.48 -1.73 17.05
C PHE A 30 4.34 -1.32 15.85
N VAL A 31 5.60 -0.92 16.12
CA VAL A 31 6.53 -0.54 15.06
C VAL A 31 6.77 -1.69 14.11
N TYR A 32 7.05 -2.90 14.62
CA TYR A 32 7.28 -4.09 13.80
C TYR A 32 6.09 -4.42 12.89
N TYR A 33 4.87 -4.48 13.42
CA TYR A 33 3.69 -4.77 12.61
C TYR A 33 3.33 -3.63 11.66
N SER A 34 3.58 -2.38 12.04
CA SER A 34 3.34 -1.23 11.15
C SER A 34 4.29 -1.25 9.94
N THR A 35 5.56 -1.60 10.15
CA THR A 35 6.54 -1.81 9.08
C THR A 35 6.10 -2.95 8.18
N TRP A 36 5.73 -4.09 8.75
CA TRP A 36 5.26 -5.23 7.98
C TRP A 36 3.99 -4.92 7.17
N LEU A 37 3.04 -4.19 7.76
CA LEU A 37 1.84 -3.75 7.05
C LEU A 37 2.19 -2.79 5.90
N ALA A 38 3.15 -1.89 6.11
CA ALA A 38 3.62 -0.97 5.07
C ALA A 38 4.28 -1.74 3.91
N GLU A 39 5.05 -2.79 4.20
CA GLU A 39 5.62 -3.68 3.18
C GLU A 39 4.53 -4.38 2.38
N LEU A 40 3.52 -4.98 3.04
CA LEU A 40 2.40 -5.62 2.36
C LEU A 40 1.62 -4.65 1.46
N LEU A 41 1.38 -3.43 1.93
CA LEU A 41 0.71 -2.39 1.15
C LEU A 41 1.55 -1.94 -0.05
N ASN A 42 2.87 -1.86 0.12
CA ASN A 42 3.79 -1.56 -0.96
C ASN A 42 3.80 -2.68 -2.02
N ASP A 43 3.81 -3.94 -1.60
CA ASP A 43 3.74 -5.09 -2.51
C ASP A 43 2.43 -5.10 -3.30
N LEU A 44 1.30 -4.79 -2.66
CA LEU A 44 0.02 -4.64 -3.34
C LEU A 44 0.05 -3.50 -4.36
N ARG A 45 0.67 -2.37 -4.03
CA ARG A 45 0.84 -1.23 -4.96
C ARG A 45 1.65 -1.63 -6.18
N TRP A 46 2.75 -2.37 -6.00
CA TRP A 46 3.55 -2.92 -7.08
C TRP A 46 2.79 -3.96 -7.90
N GLY A 47 2.02 -4.83 -7.25
CA GLY A 47 1.16 -5.81 -7.92
C GLY A 47 0.13 -5.15 -8.85
N LEU A 48 -0.53 -4.09 -8.38
CA LEU A 48 -1.48 -3.31 -9.19
C LEU A 48 -0.78 -2.60 -10.37
N GLN A 49 0.40 -2.02 -10.13
CA GLN A 49 1.21 -1.39 -11.16
C GLN A 49 1.55 -2.38 -12.29
N GLU A 50 2.01 -3.57 -11.91
CA GLU A 50 2.39 -4.62 -12.85
C GLU A 50 1.19 -5.16 -13.62
N TYR A 51 0.07 -5.38 -12.91
CA TYR A 51 -1.17 -5.85 -13.51
C TYR A 51 -1.72 -4.89 -14.57
N LEU A 52 -1.63 -3.57 -14.32
CA LEU A 52 -2.15 -2.55 -15.25
C LEU A 52 -1.18 -2.16 -16.36
N ARG A 53 0.11 -2.55 -16.26
CA ARG A 53 1.15 -2.18 -17.22
C ARG A 53 0.82 -2.52 -18.69
N PRO A 54 0.22 -3.69 -19.02
CA PRO A 54 -0.16 -4.01 -20.39
C PRO A 54 -1.20 -3.03 -20.95
N ILE A 55 -2.25 -2.74 -20.17
CA ILE A 55 -3.32 -1.81 -20.55
C ILE A 55 -2.76 -0.39 -20.73
N PHE A 56 -1.87 0.04 -19.83
CA PHE A 56 -1.19 1.32 -19.96
C PHE A 56 -0.39 1.41 -21.28
N LYS A 57 0.40 0.37 -21.59
CA LYS A 57 1.21 0.33 -22.80
C LYS A 57 0.37 0.38 -24.08
N GLU A 58 -0.78 -0.29 -24.08
CA GLU A 58 -1.69 -0.33 -25.24
C GLU A 58 -2.44 1.00 -25.42
N SER A 59 -2.91 1.59 -24.31
CA SER A 59 -3.72 2.81 -24.33
C SER A 59 -2.90 4.09 -24.49
N TYR A 60 -1.66 4.17 -23.99
CA TYR A 60 -0.85 5.38 -24.07
C TYR A 60 -0.44 5.69 -25.52
N LYS A 61 -0.74 6.92 -25.96
CA LYS A 61 -0.29 7.46 -27.26
C LYS A 61 0.40 8.79 -27.06
N SER A 62 1.54 8.95 -27.71
CA SER A 62 2.12 10.28 -27.92
C SER A 62 1.14 11.10 -28.75
N ALA A 63 0.87 12.35 -28.36
CA ALA A 63 -0.10 13.20 -29.02
C ALA A 63 0.45 14.60 -29.34
N PRO A 64 1.64 14.71 -29.96
CA PRO A 64 2.30 16.00 -30.21
C PRO A 64 1.48 16.93 -31.11
N ASP A 65 0.55 16.37 -31.89
CA ASP A 65 -0.30 17.09 -32.84
C ASP A 65 -1.58 17.68 -32.19
N ILE A 66 -1.86 17.36 -30.92
CA ILE A 66 -2.94 17.99 -30.14
C ILE A 66 -2.29 19.12 -29.36
N SER A 67 -2.57 20.37 -29.74
CA SER A 67 -1.74 21.56 -29.46
C SER A 67 -1.35 21.81 -28.00
N ASP A 68 -2.03 21.18 -27.02
CA ASP A 68 -1.84 21.42 -25.59
C ASP A 68 -1.51 20.17 -24.76
N LEU A 69 -1.46 18.96 -25.35
CA LEU A 69 -1.25 17.71 -24.59
C LEU A 69 -0.12 16.89 -25.19
N ALA A 70 0.92 16.62 -24.39
CA ALA A 70 2.05 15.77 -24.82
C ALA A 70 1.64 14.30 -25.10
N TYR A 71 0.52 13.84 -24.53
CA TYR A 71 0.04 12.47 -24.66
C TYR A 71 -1.48 12.39 -24.47
N ARG A 72 -2.04 11.26 -24.91
CA ARG A 72 -3.42 10.85 -24.66
C ARG A 72 -3.50 9.38 -24.30
N TYR A 73 -4.69 8.95 -23.86
CA TYR A 73 -5.04 7.54 -23.73
C TYR A 73 -6.16 7.19 -24.69
N ASP A 74 -5.99 6.12 -25.44
CA ASP A 74 -7.08 5.48 -26.18
C ASP A 74 -7.88 4.63 -25.18
N TYR A 75 -9.18 4.91 -25.06
CA TYR A 75 -10.05 4.22 -24.10
C TYR A 75 -10.46 2.84 -24.64
N PRO A 76 -10.54 1.81 -23.77
CA PRO A 76 -11.17 0.54 -24.14
C PRO A 76 -12.61 0.76 -24.62
N ILE A 77 -13.05 -0.05 -25.59
CA ILE A 77 -14.37 0.09 -26.23
C ILE A 77 -15.52 -0.03 -25.21
N SER A 78 -15.30 -0.77 -24.11
CA SER A 78 -16.27 -0.90 -23.02
C SER A 78 -16.39 0.33 -22.11
N ILE A 79 -15.56 1.37 -22.31
CA ILE A 79 -15.55 2.61 -21.53
C ILE A 79 -16.01 3.76 -22.42
N ASP A 80 -17.33 3.84 -22.64
CA ASP A 80 -17.97 4.83 -23.52
C ASP A 80 -18.53 6.05 -22.77
N ALA A 81 -18.78 5.93 -21.46
CA ALA A 81 -19.29 7.01 -20.63
C ALA A 81 -18.18 7.95 -20.11
N ALA A 82 -18.50 9.24 -20.03
CA ALA A 82 -17.55 10.29 -19.64
C ALA A 82 -16.95 10.12 -18.23
N ILE A 83 -17.74 9.66 -17.25
CA ILE A 83 -17.26 9.45 -15.88
C ILE A 83 -16.23 8.31 -15.81
N PRO A 84 -16.53 7.10 -16.32
CA PRO A 84 -15.54 6.03 -16.44
C PRO A 84 -14.26 6.42 -17.20
N GLN A 85 -14.37 7.21 -18.27
CA GLN A 85 -13.20 7.72 -18.99
C GLN A 85 -12.34 8.63 -18.11
N SER A 86 -12.96 9.52 -17.32
CA SER A 86 -12.23 10.35 -16.34
C SER A 86 -11.49 9.50 -15.29
N TRP A 87 -12.13 8.43 -14.79
CA TRP A 87 -11.47 7.51 -13.86
C TRP A 87 -10.33 6.74 -14.51
N PHE A 88 -10.53 6.24 -15.73
CA PHE A 88 -9.49 5.56 -16.51
C PHE A 88 -8.28 6.48 -16.73
N TRP A 89 -8.52 7.73 -17.13
CA TRP A 89 -7.48 8.74 -17.32
C TRP A 89 -6.66 8.96 -16.03
N ARG A 90 -7.33 9.10 -14.88
CA ARG A 90 -6.66 9.24 -13.58
C ARG A 90 -5.85 7.99 -13.23
N LEU A 91 -6.41 6.81 -13.46
CA LEU A 91 -5.75 5.54 -13.19
C LEU A 91 -4.49 5.36 -14.03
N MET A 92 -4.57 5.57 -15.35
CA MET A 92 -3.41 5.45 -16.25
C MET A 92 -2.33 6.49 -15.93
N ASN A 93 -2.69 7.68 -15.45
CA ASN A 93 -1.70 8.65 -14.98
C ASN A 93 -1.01 8.27 -13.67
N ASN A 94 -1.71 7.57 -12.76
CA ASN A 94 -1.07 6.98 -11.60
C ASN A 94 -0.07 5.90 -12.03
N VAL A 95 -0.46 5.03 -12.97
CA VAL A 95 0.44 4.01 -13.54
C VAL A 95 1.64 4.66 -14.25
N ARG A 96 1.44 5.75 -14.99
CA ARG A 96 2.53 6.49 -15.66
C ARG A 96 3.57 7.03 -14.69
N THR A 97 3.14 7.50 -13.52
CA THR A 97 4.03 8.05 -12.49
C THR A 97 4.75 6.95 -11.71
N GLY A 98 4.09 5.79 -11.55
CA GLY A 98 4.61 4.66 -10.81
C GLY A 98 4.53 4.83 -9.27
N PRO A 99 4.96 3.82 -8.51
CA PRO A 99 5.10 3.91 -7.07
C PRO A 99 6.19 4.92 -6.67
N TYR A 100 5.98 5.66 -5.58
CA TYR A 100 7.02 6.49 -4.95
C TYR A 100 7.79 5.64 -3.93
N PHE A 101 9.10 5.85 -3.84
CA PHE A 101 9.96 5.32 -2.78
C PHE A 101 10.01 6.28 -1.59
#